data_AF-R5AZW1-F1
#
_entry.id   AF-R5AZW1-F1
#
_cell.length_a   1.000
_cell.length_b   1.000
_cell.length_c   1.000
_cell.angle_alpha   90.00
_cell.angle_beta   90.00
_cell.angle_gamma   90.00
#
_symmetry.space_group_name_H-M   'P 1'
#
loop_
_entity.id
_entity.type
_entity.pdbx_description
1 polymer ?
#
loop_
_entity_poly.entity_id
_entity_poly.type
_entity_poly.pdbx_seq_one_letter_code
_entity_poly.pdbx_strand_id
1 'polypeptide(L)'
;MPDGWSDTSKADPANKPYPDDPTDFTWVTMPSNGLNAITPWGACFAMVQCHYGVTPEASDEWLVTPTITPQTDDLLHFYMAYNPYFMLRDRENGEGWLSRLEVLASTDDGANWTLIWNNYDEALKVSAEERYKASIGESEVTDFNPYFIDIKDYYNKPVKFAFRFVGAGGYRVAIDNVTVGVPYPEAKYTLPEGILYPALLPGVLEPKSPMFMGAPDTEYVWKNDSFNGRAFEWAYTGLDGEIKQTTESDLTTPAYPTGTVAALPQLITSFGPNTDGPWVIATNSNLDPDNPASGNAAIRFGGEAGEVEAVDGSLVTGGFATYNYFDPNLKALAYNRLIEFSGDVDRAWEALLGMQEHEDDFVMGIG
;
A
#
# COMPACT_ATOMS: atom_id res chain seq x y z
N MET A 1 5.46 10.12 -23.48
CA MET A 1 4.47 9.05 -23.71
C MET A 1 5.16 7.80 -24.24
N PRO A 2 4.63 6.59 -23.95
CA PRO A 2 5.18 5.35 -24.49
C PRO A 2 5.08 5.26 -26.01
N ASP A 3 5.98 4.52 -26.63
CA ASP A 3 6.01 4.34 -28.08
C ASP A 3 4.67 3.78 -28.61
N GLY A 4 4.19 4.35 -29.72
CA GLY A 4 2.97 3.92 -30.39
C GLY A 4 1.66 4.45 -29.80
N TRP A 5 1.72 5.18 -28.68
CA TRP A 5 0.58 5.92 -28.15
C TRP A 5 0.43 7.27 -28.85
N SER A 6 -0.80 7.80 -28.88
CA SER A 6 -1.08 9.14 -29.40
C SER A 6 -1.96 9.92 -28.44
N ASP A 7 -1.63 11.17 -28.22
CA ASP A 7 -2.43 12.15 -27.48
C ASP A 7 -3.07 13.16 -28.43
N THR A 8 -4.31 13.59 -28.16
CA THR A 8 -5.02 14.60 -28.96
C THR A 8 -6.10 15.30 -28.14
N SER A 9 -6.14 16.63 -28.19
CA SER A 9 -7.27 17.41 -27.68
C SER A 9 -8.39 17.52 -28.71
N LYS A 10 -9.62 17.22 -28.29
CA LYS A 10 -10.86 17.47 -29.05
C LYS A 10 -11.71 18.59 -28.45
N ALA A 11 -11.14 19.36 -27.51
CA ALA A 11 -11.78 20.55 -26.98
C ALA A 11 -11.98 21.61 -28.09
N ASP A 12 -12.86 22.58 -27.86
CA ASP A 12 -13.10 23.71 -28.77
C ASP A 12 -12.96 25.06 -28.02
N PRO A 13 -11.86 25.81 -28.23
CA PRO A 13 -10.71 25.47 -29.08
C PRO A 13 -9.88 24.31 -28.50
N ALA A 14 -9.12 23.62 -29.36
CA ALA A 14 -8.26 22.52 -28.92
C ALA A 14 -7.19 23.02 -27.93
N ASN A 15 -7.04 22.30 -26.82
CA ASN A 15 -5.99 22.57 -25.84
C ASN A 15 -4.62 22.22 -26.42
N LYS A 16 -3.57 22.91 -25.94
CA LYS A 16 -2.19 22.76 -26.42
C LYS A 16 -1.34 22.05 -25.38
N PRO A 17 -0.43 21.15 -25.82
CA PRO A 17 0.48 20.44 -24.93
C PRO A 17 1.61 21.35 -24.40
N TYR A 18 2.26 20.92 -23.31
CA TYR A 18 3.53 21.48 -22.89
C TYR A 18 4.60 21.24 -23.97
N PRO A 19 5.52 22.19 -24.25
CA PRO A 19 5.71 23.49 -23.60
C PRO A 19 4.98 24.65 -24.28
N ASP A 20 4.15 24.39 -25.29
CA ASP A 20 3.47 25.44 -26.08
C ASP A 20 2.46 26.23 -25.23
N ASP A 21 1.95 25.61 -24.17
CA ASP A 21 1.24 26.26 -23.08
C ASP A 21 1.83 25.82 -21.72
N PRO A 22 2.34 26.75 -20.88
CA PRO A 22 2.86 26.43 -19.55
C PRO A 22 1.77 25.94 -18.58
N THR A 23 0.50 26.01 -18.99
CA THR A 23 -0.64 25.50 -18.24
C THR A 23 -1.19 24.18 -18.78
N ASP A 24 -0.39 23.41 -19.54
CA ASP A 24 -0.74 22.11 -20.14
C ASP A 24 -1.92 21.37 -19.50
N PHE A 25 -3.01 21.30 -20.27
CA PHE A 25 -4.26 20.66 -19.90
C PHE A 25 -4.47 19.36 -20.66
N THR A 26 -3.51 18.96 -21.49
CA THR A 26 -3.52 17.72 -22.25
C THR A 26 -2.78 16.62 -21.49
N TRP A 27 -2.59 15.45 -22.11
CA TRP A 27 -1.88 14.35 -21.48
C TRP A 27 -0.37 14.61 -21.46
N VAL A 28 0.21 14.65 -20.26
CA VAL A 28 1.64 14.91 -20.04
C VAL A 28 2.31 13.75 -19.28
N THR A 29 3.59 13.51 -19.56
CA THR A 29 4.41 12.59 -18.78
C THR A 29 5.02 13.34 -17.60
N MET A 30 4.70 12.94 -16.37
CA MET A 30 5.16 13.57 -15.13
C MET A 30 6.12 12.66 -14.38
N PRO A 31 7.20 13.19 -13.76
CA PRO A 31 8.05 12.41 -12.88
C PRO A 31 7.30 12.04 -11.60
N SER A 32 7.63 10.89 -11.00
CA SER A 32 7.15 10.49 -9.68
C SER A 32 7.50 11.56 -8.63
N ASN A 33 6.51 12.12 -7.93
CA ASN A 33 6.76 13.13 -6.90
C ASN A 33 5.57 13.27 -5.94
N GLY A 34 5.85 13.64 -4.69
CA GLY A 34 4.81 13.81 -3.65
C GLY A 34 3.79 14.92 -3.93
N LEU A 35 4.04 15.84 -4.86
CA LEU A 35 3.09 16.91 -5.19
C LEU A 35 1.99 16.45 -6.17
N ASN A 36 2.31 15.53 -7.09
CA ASN A 36 1.43 15.15 -8.19
C ASN A 36 0.88 13.74 -8.02
N ALA A 37 1.77 12.75 -7.89
CA ALA A 37 1.49 11.37 -7.50
C ALA A 37 2.83 10.64 -7.32
N ILE A 38 2.88 9.67 -6.40
CA ILE A 38 4.05 8.79 -6.27
C ILE A 38 3.71 7.50 -6.98
N THR A 39 4.32 7.27 -8.15
CA THR A 39 4.05 6.03 -8.87
C THR A 39 4.59 4.82 -8.09
N PRO A 40 3.79 3.75 -7.98
CA PRO A 40 4.25 2.47 -7.43
C PRO A 40 5.34 1.78 -8.28
N TRP A 41 5.48 2.10 -9.58
CA TRP A 41 6.55 1.55 -10.43
C TRP A 41 7.19 2.58 -11.35
N GLY A 42 8.50 2.43 -11.57
CA GLY A 42 9.22 3.28 -12.51
C GLY A 42 9.42 4.70 -11.99
N ALA A 43 9.72 5.62 -12.91
CA ALA A 43 10.12 6.99 -12.58
C ALA A 43 9.11 8.06 -13.00
N CYS A 44 8.07 7.68 -13.75
CA CYS A 44 7.11 8.62 -14.32
C CYS A 44 5.75 7.98 -14.58
N PHE A 45 4.71 8.80 -14.66
CA PHE A 45 3.33 8.43 -14.96
C PHE A 45 2.71 9.40 -15.98
N ALA A 46 1.55 9.05 -16.54
CA ALA A 46 0.79 9.95 -17.42
C ALA A 46 -0.24 10.73 -16.60
N MET A 47 -0.40 12.02 -16.86
CA MET A 47 -1.32 12.90 -16.12
C MET A 47 -2.08 13.81 -17.08
N VAL A 48 -3.30 14.18 -16.71
CA VAL A 48 -4.12 15.18 -17.40
C VAL A 48 -4.88 16.00 -16.36
N GLN A 49 -5.14 17.28 -16.64
CA GLN A 49 -5.79 18.18 -15.70
C GLN A 49 -6.77 19.13 -16.38
N CYS A 50 -7.83 19.54 -15.66
CA CYS A 50 -8.73 20.59 -16.12
C CYS A 50 -8.08 21.97 -16.05
N HIS A 51 -8.64 22.90 -16.83
CA HIS A 51 -8.44 24.33 -16.67
C HIS A 51 -8.83 24.82 -15.27
N TYR A 52 -7.96 25.61 -14.66
CA TYR A 52 -8.23 26.31 -13.40
C TYR A 52 -8.72 27.73 -13.69
N GLY A 53 -9.79 28.17 -13.01
CA GLY A 53 -10.27 29.55 -13.14
C GLY A 53 -11.73 29.74 -12.76
N VAL A 54 -12.20 31.01 -12.82
CA VAL A 54 -13.60 31.39 -12.53
C VAL A 54 -14.55 30.82 -13.59
N THR A 55 -14.08 30.69 -14.83
CA THR A 55 -14.83 30.14 -15.97
C THR A 55 -13.94 29.12 -16.68
N PRO A 56 -13.79 27.90 -16.12
CA PRO A 56 -12.86 26.91 -16.65
C PRO A 56 -13.32 26.44 -18.04
N GLU A 57 -12.38 26.37 -18.98
CA GLU A 57 -12.62 25.83 -20.31
C GLU A 57 -12.84 24.31 -20.25
N ALA A 58 -13.58 23.78 -21.23
CA ALA A 58 -13.85 22.37 -21.32
C ALA A 58 -12.61 21.59 -21.79
N SER A 59 -12.39 20.43 -21.18
CA SER A 59 -11.40 19.43 -21.54
C SER A 59 -12.07 18.31 -22.31
N ASP A 60 -11.42 17.83 -23.37
CA ASP A 60 -11.78 16.61 -24.09
C ASP A 60 -10.49 15.98 -24.62
N GLU A 61 -9.74 15.38 -23.71
CA GLU A 61 -8.34 15.01 -23.91
C GLU A 61 -8.19 13.51 -24.05
N TRP A 62 -7.67 13.08 -25.20
CA TRP A 62 -7.59 11.67 -25.56
C TRP A 62 -6.16 11.19 -25.49
N LEU A 63 -5.95 10.06 -24.82
CA LEU A 63 -4.71 9.28 -24.86
C LEU A 63 -5.05 7.88 -25.37
N VAL A 64 -4.57 7.56 -26.56
CA VAL A 64 -4.97 6.37 -27.32
C VAL A 64 -3.82 5.37 -27.39
N THR A 65 -4.12 4.12 -27.09
CA THR A 65 -3.16 3.01 -27.17
C THR A 65 -2.84 2.66 -28.63
N PRO A 66 -1.69 2.00 -28.88
CA PRO A 66 -1.53 1.24 -30.13
C PRO A 66 -2.61 0.16 -30.26
N THR A 67 -2.74 -0.40 -31.46
CA THR A 67 -3.61 -1.56 -31.70
C THR A 67 -3.05 -2.78 -30.99
N ILE A 68 -3.90 -3.47 -30.25
CA ILE A 68 -3.59 -4.71 -29.55
C ILE A 68 -4.61 -5.79 -29.89
N THR A 69 -4.31 -7.05 -29.60
CA THR A 69 -5.23 -8.18 -29.81
C THR A 69 -5.33 -8.97 -28.51
N PRO A 70 -6.34 -8.70 -27.66
CA PRO A 70 -6.54 -9.38 -26.39
C PRO A 70 -6.79 -10.88 -26.58
N GLN A 71 -6.21 -11.70 -25.71
CA GLN A 71 -6.44 -13.13 -25.61
C GLN A 71 -7.60 -13.45 -24.65
N THR A 72 -8.04 -14.70 -24.63
CA THR A 72 -9.02 -15.17 -23.65
C THR A 72 -8.48 -14.94 -22.23
N ASP A 73 -9.37 -14.48 -21.34
CA ASP A 73 -9.10 -14.12 -19.94
C ASP A 73 -8.28 -12.83 -19.74
N ASP A 74 -7.83 -12.17 -20.81
CA ASP A 74 -7.20 -10.85 -20.69
C ASP A 74 -8.18 -9.81 -20.12
N LEU A 75 -7.63 -8.90 -19.35
CA LEU A 75 -8.29 -7.69 -18.86
C LEU A 75 -7.49 -6.47 -19.30
N LEU A 76 -8.18 -5.34 -19.46
CA LEU A 76 -7.49 -4.05 -19.45
C LEU A 76 -7.31 -3.64 -17.99
N HIS A 77 -6.06 -3.46 -17.59
CA HIS A 77 -5.69 -3.13 -16.22
C HIS A 77 -4.75 -1.93 -16.20
N PHE A 78 -5.00 -1.00 -15.28
CA PHE A 78 -4.17 0.17 -15.08
C PHE A 78 -4.34 0.69 -13.65
N TYR A 79 -3.41 1.53 -13.24
CA TYR A 79 -3.50 2.25 -11.98
C TYR A 79 -3.96 3.66 -12.24
N MET A 80 -4.75 4.19 -11.33
CA MET A 80 -5.19 5.57 -11.39
C MET A 80 -5.11 6.22 -10.00
N ALA A 81 -4.58 7.43 -9.97
CA ALA A 81 -4.69 8.35 -8.85
C ALA A 81 -5.63 9.49 -9.25
N TYR A 82 -6.67 9.73 -8.46
CA TYR A 82 -7.65 10.79 -8.67
C TYR A 82 -8.37 11.10 -7.37
N ASN A 83 -8.85 12.34 -7.24
CA ASN A 83 -9.62 12.75 -6.07
C ASN A 83 -11.13 12.72 -6.36
N PRO A 84 -11.92 11.83 -5.72
CA PRO A 84 -13.35 11.71 -5.99
C PRO A 84 -14.14 12.96 -5.57
N TYR A 85 -13.68 13.71 -4.58
CA TYR A 85 -14.37 14.92 -4.10
C TYR A 85 -14.29 16.08 -5.10
N PHE A 86 -13.09 16.34 -5.66
CA PHE A 86 -12.91 17.41 -6.64
C PHE A 86 -13.37 17.05 -8.06
N MET A 87 -13.76 15.79 -8.26
CA MET A 87 -14.32 15.31 -9.51
C MET A 87 -15.85 15.47 -9.57
N LEU A 88 -16.56 15.35 -8.45
CA LEU A 88 -18.04 15.39 -8.40
C LEU A 88 -18.57 16.83 -8.30
N ARG A 89 -19.77 17.07 -8.85
CA ARG A 89 -20.37 18.42 -8.95
C ARG A 89 -21.23 18.81 -7.75
N ASP A 90 -21.84 17.86 -7.06
CA ASP A 90 -22.62 18.10 -5.84
C ASP A 90 -21.81 17.72 -4.59
N ARG A 91 -21.51 18.73 -3.76
CA ARG A 91 -20.71 18.59 -2.54
C ARG A 91 -21.41 17.78 -1.43
N GLU A 92 -22.73 17.64 -1.48
CA GLU A 92 -23.50 16.91 -0.46
C GLU A 92 -24.04 15.55 -0.95
N ASN A 93 -24.44 15.40 -2.22
CA ASN A 93 -25.04 14.15 -2.72
C ASN A 93 -24.32 13.46 -3.90
N GLY A 94 -23.27 14.04 -4.48
CA GLY A 94 -22.53 13.44 -5.61
C GLY A 94 -23.29 13.37 -6.95
N GLU A 95 -24.43 14.06 -7.09
CA GLU A 95 -25.18 14.12 -8.34
C GLU A 95 -24.42 14.99 -9.37
N GLY A 96 -23.90 14.35 -10.43
CA GLY A 96 -23.13 14.98 -11.51
C GLY A 96 -21.61 15.08 -11.28
N TRP A 97 -20.89 15.49 -12.31
CA TRP A 97 -19.42 15.55 -12.35
C TRP A 97 -18.92 16.89 -12.90
N LEU A 98 -17.73 17.28 -12.45
CA LEU A 98 -16.93 18.41 -12.93
C LEU A 98 -15.93 17.93 -13.98
N SER A 99 -15.24 16.83 -13.69
CA SER A 99 -14.39 16.09 -14.63
C SER A 99 -14.62 14.59 -14.49
N ARG A 100 -14.17 13.79 -15.45
CA ARG A 100 -14.09 12.33 -15.34
C ARG A 100 -13.11 11.75 -16.35
N LEU A 101 -12.59 10.58 -16.02
CA LEU A 101 -11.86 9.72 -16.94
C LEU A 101 -12.81 8.65 -17.49
N GLU A 102 -12.87 8.56 -18.80
CA GLU A 102 -13.56 7.52 -19.56
C GLU A 102 -12.53 6.59 -20.19
N VAL A 103 -12.84 5.29 -20.23
CA VAL A 103 -12.14 4.32 -21.07
C VAL A 103 -13.07 3.91 -22.19
N LEU A 104 -12.61 4.09 -23.42
CA LEU A 104 -13.33 3.74 -24.64
C LEU A 104 -12.57 2.70 -25.44
N ALA A 105 -13.28 1.89 -26.22
CA ALA A 105 -12.70 0.92 -27.13
C ALA A 105 -13.14 1.18 -28.58
N SER A 106 -12.23 0.89 -29.53
CA SER A 106 -12.48 0.96 -30.96
C SER A 106 -11.95 -0.29 -31.66
N THR A 107 -12.75 -0.86 -32.56
CA THR A 107 -12.38 -2.01 -33.42
C THR A 107 -12.23 -1.63 -34.89
N ASP A 108 -12.28 -0.33 -35.19
CA ASP A 108 -12.24 0.25 -36.54
C ASP A 108 -11.21 1.39 -36.64
N ASP A 109 -10.05 1.16 -36.01
CA ASP A 109 -8.88 2.04 -36.03
C ASP A 109 -9.11 3.45 -35.45
N GLY A 110 -10.16 3.62 -34.64
CA GLY A 110 -10.51 4.87 -33.97
C GLY A 110 -11.59 5.68 -34.67
N ALA A 111 -12.27 5.12 -35.68
CA ALA A 111 -13.38 5.79 -36.36
C ALA A 111 -14.63 5.87 -35.46
N ASN A 112 -14.92 4.82 -34.69
CA ASN A 112 -15.99 4.79 -33.69
C ASN A 112 -15.46 4.32 -32.33
N TRP A 113 -16.00 4.92 -31.27
CA TRP A 113 -15.58 4.67 -29.89
C TRP A 113 -16.78 4.27 -29.03
N THR A 114 -16.63 3.15 -28.31
CA THR A 114 -17.64 2.66 -27.35
C THR A 114 -17.11 2.87 -25.94
N LEU A 115 -17.88 3.56 -25.09
CA LEU A 115 -17.58 3.69 -23.66
C LEU A 115 -17.68 2.32 -22.99
N ILE A 116 -16.61 1.88 -22.32
CA ILE A 116 -16.58 0.58 -21.62
C ILE A 116 -16.40 0.74 -20.10
N TRP A 117 -15.88 1.88 -19.63
CA TRP A 117 -15.72 2.17 -18.21
C TRP A 117 -15.56 3.67 -17.97
N ASN A 118 -15.86 4.14 -16.76
CA ASN A 118 -15.57 5.51 -16.32
C ASN A 118 -15.33 5.56 -14.80
N ASN A 119 -14.56 6.53 -14.32
CA ASN A 119 -14.30 6.70 -12.89
C ASN A 119 -15.44 7.39 -12.12
N TYR A 120 -16.45 7.93 -12.80
CA TYR A 120 -17.63 8.53 -12.16
C TYR A 120 -18.41 7.48 -11.37
N ASP A 121 -18.66 6.31 -11.97
CA ASP A 121 -19.34 5.20 -11.32
C ASP A 121 -18.54 4.64 -10.12
N GLU A 122 -17.21 4.73 -10.17
CA GLU A 122 -16.34 4.34 -9.06
C GLU A 122 -16.39 5.35 -7.90
N ALA A 123 -16.35 6.65 -8.20
CA ALA A 123 -16.44 7.69 -7.17
C ALA A 123 -17.77 7.70 -6.40
N LEU A 124 -18.84 7.23 -7.03
CA LEU A 124 -20.15 7.07 -6.38
C LEU A 124 -20.19 5.92 -5.36
N LYS A 125 -19.28 4.93 -5.46
CA LYS A 125 -19.19 3.82 -4.50
C LYS A 125 -18.49 4.23 -3.20
N VAL A 126 -17.66 5.28 -3.25
CA VAL A 126 -16.98 5.84 -2.08
C VAL A 126 -18.01 6.47 -1.14
N SER A 127 -17.87 6.31 0.17
CA SER A 127 -18.81 6.94 1.11
C SER A 127 -18.65 8.46 1.13
N ALA A 128 -19.69 9.19 1.56
CA ALA A 128 -19.62 10.65 1.69
C ALA A 128 -18.54 11.08 2.68
N GLU A 129 -18.32 10.31 3.75
CA GLU A 129 -17.28 10.58 4.75
C GLU A 129 -15.87 10.42 4.15
N GLU A 130 -15.62 9.34 3.42
CA GLU A 130 -14.34 9.10 2.74
C GLU A 130 -14.07 10.18 1.69
N ARG A 131 -15.06 10.54 0.87
CA ARG A 131 -14.92 11.67 -0.07
C ARG A 131 -14.58 12.97 0.66
N TYR A 132 -15.24 13.25 1.79
CA TYR A 132 -14.92 14.45 2.56
C TYR A 132 -13.49 14.41 3.12
N LYS A 133 -13.02 13.26 3.62
CA LYS A 133 -11.62 13.08 4.05
C LYS A 133 -10.64 13.31 2.89
N ALA A 134 -10.96 12.81 1.70
CA ALA A 134 -10.20 13.05 0.47
C ALA A 134 -10.07 14.53 0.11
N SER A 135 -11.03 15.38 0.51
CA SER A 135 -10.96 16.83 0.28
C SER A 135 -9.93 17.54 1.16
N ILE A 136 -9.50 16.89 2.25
CA ILE A 136 -8.61 17.45 3.29
C ILE A 136 -7.22 16.80 3.23
N GLY A 137 -7.15 15.51 2.91
CA GLY A 137 -5.91 14.73 2.85
C GLY A 137 -5.24 14.71 1.48
N GLU A 138 -3.91 14.72 1.46
CA GLU A 138 -3.13 14.60 0.21
C GLU A 138 -3.12 13.16 -0.36
N SER A 139 -3.28 12.12 0.48
CA SER A 139 -3.14 10.72 0.07
C SER A 139 -4.12 10.30 -1.04
N GLU A 140 -5.38 10.72 -0.97
CA GLU A 140 -6.36 10.43 -2.02
C GLU A 140 -6.15 11.23 -3.31
N VAL A 141 -5.21 12.17 -3.32
CA VAL A 141 -4.75 12.87 -4.53
C VAL A 141 -3.57 12.15 -5.18
N THR A 142 -2.80 11.38 -4.41
CA THR A 142 -1.48 10.87 -4.84
C THR A 142 -1.37 9.35 -4.93
N ASP A 143 -2.32 8.61 -4.34
CA ASP A 143 -2.26 7.16 -4.25
C ASP A 143 -2.87 6.49 -5.50
N PHE A 144 -2.08 5.63 -6.12
CA PHE A 144 -2.47 4.85 -7.29
C PHE A 144 -3.25 3.59 -6.89
N ASN A 145 -4.50 3.51 -7.31
CA ASN A 145 -5.37 2.35 -7.09
C ASN A 145 -5.52 1.51 -8.37
N PRO A 146 -5.57 0.18 -8.28
CA PRO A 146 -5.77 -0.70 -9.44
C PRO A 146 -7.21 -0.67 -9.97
N TYR A 147 -7.35 -0.62 -11.28
CA TYR A 147 -8.62 -0.73 -11.99
C TYR A 147 -8.55 -1.85 -13.03
N PHE A 148 -9.56 -2.72 -13.03
CA PHE A 148 -9.67 -3.87 -13.91
C PHE A 148 -10.96 -3.77 -14.72
N ILE A 149 -10.83 -3.77 -16.04
CA ILE A 149 -11.95 -3.68 -16.97
C ILE A 149 -12.05 -4.98 -17.76
N ASP A 150 -13.24 -5.60 -17.71
CA ASP A 150 -13.58 -6.75 -18.56
C ASP A 150 -13.65 -6.30 -20.03
N ILE A 151 -12.84 -6.95 -20.87
CA ILE A 151 -12.72 -6.68 -22.30
C ILE A 151 -13.07 -7.90 -23.15
N LYS A 152 -13.82 -8.87 -22.61
CA LYS A 152 -14.17 -10.12 -23.31
C LYS A 152 -14.81 -9.94 -24.69
N ASP A 153 -15.56 -8.85 -24.88
CA ASP A 153 -16.22 -8.54 -26.16
C ASP A 153 -15.21 -8.24 -27.29
N TYR A 154 -13.96 -7.94 -26.91
CA TYR A 154 -12.84 -7.59 -27.79
C TYR A 154 -11.81 -8.72 -27.95
N TYR A 155 -12.03 -9.90 -27.37
CA TYR A 155 -11.11 -11.04 -27.51
C TYR A 155 -10.89 -11.43 -28.97
N ASN A 156 -9.63 -11.72 -29.30
CA ASN A 156 -9.16 -12.14 -30.61
C ASN A 156 -9.47 -11.14 -31.75
N LYS A 157 -9.72 -9.87 -31.43
CA LYS A 157 -9.94 -8.79 -32.39
C LYS A 157 -8.88 -7.70 -32.22
N PRO A 158 -8.42 -7.05 -33.30
CA PRO A 158 -7.64 -5.83 -33.18
C PRO A 158 -8.49 -4.74 -32.53
N VAL A 159 -8.00 -4.16 -31.43
CA VAL A 159 -8.70 -3.12 -30.66
C VAL A 159 -7.70 -2.04 -30.25
N LYS A 160 -8.16 -0.78 -30.22
CA LYS A 160 -7.49 0.32 -29.51
C LYS A 160 -8.32 0.71 -28.31
N PHE A 161 -7.67 1.08 -27.22
CA PHE A 161 -8.31 1.71 -26.07
C PHE A 161 -7.95 3.20 -26.04
N ALA A 162 -8.88 4.03 -25.57
CA ALA A 162 -8.66 5.44 -25.32
C ALA A 162 -9.00 5.78 -23.89
N PHE A 163 -8.08 6.46 -23.22
CA PHE A 163 -8.29 7.16 -21.97
C PHE A 163 -8.69 8.58 -22.30
N ARG A 164 -9.97 8.90 -22.13
CA ARG A 164 -10.54 10.20 -22.46
C ARG A 164 -10.89 10.94 -21.19
N PHE A 165 -10.24 12.07 -20.98
CA PHE A 165 -10.55 12.96 -19.87
C PHE A 165 -11.48 14.07 -20.35
N VAL A 166 -12.66 14.18 -19.73
CA VAL A 166 -13.67 15.17 -20.09
C VAL A 166 -14.10 16.00 -18.90
N GLY A 167 -14.38 17.29 -19.12
CA GLY A 167 -15.04 18.15 -18.14
C GLY A 167 -14.47 19.55 -18.00
N ALA A 168 -14.96 20.30 -17.02
CA ALA A 168 -14.56 21.67 -16.76
C ALA A 168 -14.57 21.94 -15.25
N GLY A 169 -13.48 22.51 -14.72
CA GLY A 169 -13.39 22.91 -13.32
C GLY A 169 -13.27 21.77 -12.32
N GLY A 170 -13.00 20.55 -12.79
CA GLY A 170 -12.68 19.41 -11.94
C GLY A 170 -11.20 19.37 -11.59
N TYR A 171 -10.73 18.19 -11.22
CA TYR A 171 -9.33 17.97 -10.83
C TYR A 171 -8.60 17.03 -11.78
N ARG A 172 -7.27 16.98 -11.63
CA ARG A 172 -6.38 16.14 -12.41
C ARG A 172 -6.60 14.65 -12.14
N VAL A 173 -6.20 13.85 -13.12
CA VAL A 173 -6.13 12.38 -13.03
C VAL A 173 -4.74 11.96 -13.49
N ALA A 174 -4.15 11.00 -12.79
CA ALA A 174 -2.93 10.33 -13.20
C ALA A 174 -3.23 8.86 -13.47
N ILE A 175 -2.62 8.29 -14.52
CA ILE A 175 -2.66 6.86 -14.82
C ILE A 175 -1.25 6.30 -14.98
N ASP A 176 -1.09 5.03 -14.63
CA ASP A 176 0.17 4.31 -14.82
C ASP A 176 -0.02 2.80 -15.03
N ASN A 177 1.03 2.14 -15.51
CA ASN A 177 1.16 0.70 -15.70
C ASN A 177 -0.05 0.08 -16.43
N VAL A 178 -0.43 0.71 -17.55
CA VAL A 178 -1.50 0.23 -18.42
C VAL A 178 -1.06 -1.06 -19.11
N THR A 179 -1.82 -2.12 -18.88
CA THR A 179 -1.55 -3.48 -19.34
C THR A 179 -2.81 -4.10 -19.92
N VAL A 180 -2.62 -4.98 -20.90
CA VAL A 180 -3.65 -5.91 -21.34
C VAL A 180 -3.10 -7.32 -21.19
N GLY A 181 -3.76 -8.10 -20.35
CA GLY A 181 -3.29 -9.41 -19.93
C GLY A 181 -4.05 -9.90 -18.70
N VAL A 182 -3.77 -11.12 -18.28
CA VAL A 182 -4.14 -11.59 -16.94
C VAL A 182 -3.18 -10.93 -15.92
N PRO A 183 -3.67 -10.12 -14.96
CA PRO A 183 -2.84 -9.52 -13.93
C PRO A 183 -2.05 -10.57 -13.14
N TYR A 184 -0.82 -10.24 -12.76
CA TYR A 184 -0.03 -11.07 -11.84
C TYR A 184 -0.28 -10.55 -10.41
N PRO A 185 -0.73 -11.41 -9.48
CA PRO A 185 -0.93 -11.00 -8.10
C PRO A 185 0.40 -11.05 -7.32
N GLU A 186 0.53 -10.29 -6.25
CA GLU A 186 1.67 -10.34 -5.31
C GLU A 186 1.11 -10.58 -3.91
N ALA A 187 1.47 -11.71 -3.29
CA ALA A 187 1.02 -12.02 -1.95
C ALA A 187 1.74 -11.10 -0.96
N LYS A 188 0.99 -10.53 -0.01
CA LYS A 188 1.55 -9.74 1.08
C LYS A 188 0.56 -9.63 2.23
N TYR A 189 1.07 -9.60 3.45
CA TYR A 189 0.28 -9.24 4.62
C TYR A 189 1.12 -8.48 5.64
N THR A 190 0.47 -7.75 6.53
CA THR A 190 1.13 -7.03 7.64
C THR A 190 1.09 -7.81 8.94
N LEU A 191 2.07 -7.55 9.80
CA LEU A 191 2.09 -8.09 11.15
C LEU A 191 0.91 -7.51 11.95
N PRO A 192 0.10 -8.34 12.61
CA PRO A 192 -0.95 -7.88 13.53
C PRO A 192 -0.39 -6.98 14.64
N GLU A 193 -1.19 -6.00 15.06
CA GLU A 193 -0.87 -5.19 16.24
C GLU A 193 -0.73 -6.09 17.48
N GLY A 194 0.18 -5.71 18.39
CA GLY A 194 0.42 -6.44 19.64
C GLY A 194 1.27 -7.71 19.48
N ILE A 195 1.70 -8.06 18.26
CA ILE A 195 2.77 -9.05 18.06
C ILE A 195 4.12 -8.34 18.13
N LEU A 196 5.02 -8.84 18.97
CA LEU A 196 6.32 -8.26 19.25
C LEU A 196 7.44 -8.95 18.50
N TYR A 197 8.42 -8.15 18.09
CA TYR A 197 9.71 -8.63 17.59
C TYR A 197 10.62 -9.03 18.75
N PRO A 198 11.42 -10.10 18.60
CA PRO A 198 12.50 -10.40 19.54
C PRO A 198 13.52 -9.26 19.50
N ALA A 199 13.99 -8.83 20.67
CA ALA A 199 15.15 -7.94 20.74
C ALA A 199 16.36 -8.73 21.19
N LEU A 200 17.44 -8.55 20.46
CA LEU A 200 18.72 -9.14 20.78
C LEU A 200 19.36 -8.32 21.91
N LEU A 201 19.62 -8.97 23.04
CA LEU A 201 20.48 -8.43 24.08
C LEU A 201 21.95 -8.65 23.67
N PRO A 202 22.87 -7.74 24.03
CA PRO A 202 24.31 -7.99 23.86
C PRO A 202 24.72 -9.28 24.57
N GLY A 203 25.15 -10.28 23.82
CA GLY A 203 25.59 -11.58 24.35
C GLY A 203 24.55 -12.71 24.30
N VAL A 204 23.33 -12.46 23.80
CA VAL A 204 22.35 -13.52 23.52
C VAL A 204 22.57 -14.05 22.10
N LEU A 205 22.71 -15.37 21.98
CA LEU A 205 22.79 -16.05 20.68
C LEU A 205 21.47 -15.88 19.93
N GLU A 206 21.54 -15.58 18.64
CA GLU A 206 20.35 -15.41 17.81
C GLU A 206 19.50 -16.68 17.81
N PRO A 207 18.15 -16.55 17.80
CA PRO A 207 17.29 -17.70 17.61
C PRO A 207 17.58 -18.32 16.24
N LYS A 208 17.54 -19.64 16.17
CA LYS A 208 17.80 -20.42 14.95
C LYS A 208 16.86 -20.07 13.77
N SER A 209 15.76 -19.38 14.04
CA SER A 209 14.81 -18.87 13.04
C SER A 209 14.12 -17.60 13.56
N PRO A 210 13.63 -16.70 12.67
CA PRO A 210 12.85 -15.55 13.08
C PRO A 210 11.63 -15.98 13.90
N MET A 211 11.45 -15.38 15.07
CA MET A 211 10.31 -15.64 15.95
C MET A 211 9.53 -14.36 16.16
N PHE A 212 8.26 -14.51 16.48
CA PHE A 212 7.37 -13.42 16.89
C PHE A 212 6.61 -13.87 18.13
N MET A 213 6.25 -12.93 19.00
CA MET A 213 5.46 -13.26 20.18
C MET A 213 4.15 -12.50 20.22
N GLY A 214 3.07 -13.25 20.45
CA GLY A 214 1.78 -12.71 20.82
C GLY A 214 1.49 -12.92 22.31
N ALA A 215 0.59 -12.11 22.85
CA ALA A 215 -0.14 -12.40 24.06
C ALA A 215 -0.88 -13.75 23.94
N PRO A 216 -0.83 -14.58 24.98
CA PRO A 216 -1.58 -15.83 25.00
C PRO A 216 -3.09 -15.55 24.99
N ASP A 217 -3.85 -16.57 24.59
CA ASP A 217 -5.31 -16.57 24.62
C ASP A 217 -5.94 -15.39 23.84
N THR A 218 -5.20 -14.84 22.87
CA THR A 218 -5.59 -13.70 22.04
C THR A 218 -5.62 -14.11 20.58
N GLU A 219 -6.72 -13.79 19.89
CA GLU A 219 -6.82 -13.95 18.44
C GLU A 219 -6.07 -12.82 17.73
N TYR A 220 -5.42 -13.14 16.62
CA TYR A 220 -4.67 -12.19 15.81
C TYR A 220 -5.22 -12.13 14.41
N VAL A 221 -5.49 -10.91 13.93
CA VAL A 221 -5.97 -10.64 12.58
C VAL A 221 -4.80 -10.23 11.70
N TRP A 222 -4.44 -11.11 10.76
CA TRP A 222 -3.43 -10.91 9.74
C TRP A 222 -4.10 -10.27 8.53
N LYS A 223 -3.86 -8.97 8.35
CA LYS A 223 -4.47 -8.20 7.28
C LYS A 223 -3.77 -8.46 5.97
N ASN A 224 -4.55 -8.83 4.97
CA ASN A 224 -4.06 -9.09 3.64
C ASN A 224 -3.84 -7.76 2.89
N ASP A 225 -2.59 -7.51 2.55
CA ASP A 225 -2.14 -6.34 1.80
C ASP A 225 -1.67 -6.74 0.40
N SER A 226 -2.15 -7.88 -0.11
CA SER A 226 -1.76 -8.45 -1.39
C SER A 226 -2.12 -7.51 -2.52
N PHE A 227 -1.24 -7.49 -3.50
CA PHE A 227 -1.38 -6.69 -4.68
C PHE A 227 -2.08 -7.47 -5.79
N ASN A 228 -3.07 -6.88 -6.46
CA ASN A 228 -3.83 -7.52 -7.55
C ASN A 228 -4.41 -8.91 -7.20
N GLY A 229 -4.57 -9.27 -5.94
CA GLY A 229 -5.15 -10.56 -5.53
C GLY A 229 -6.68 -10.58 -5.63
N ARG A 230 -7.26 -11.71 -6.08
CA ARG A 230 -8.72 -11.91 -6.13
C ARG A 230 -9.21 -13.12 -5.36
N ALA A 231 -8.37 -14.14 -5.21
CA ALA A 231 -8.64 -15.29 -4.36
C ALA A 231 -7.42 -15.57 -3.50
N PHE A 232 -7.68 -15.97 -2.26
CA PHE A 232 -6.69 -16.08 -1.21
C PHE A 232 -6.76 -17.46 -0.58
N GLU A 233 -5.61 -18.01 -0.22
CA GLU A 233 -5.50 -19.23 0.54
C GLU A 233 -4.46 -19.02 1.64
N TRP A 234 -4.92 -19.14 2.88
CA TRP A 234 -4.09 -19.05 4.06
C TRP A 234 -3.83 -20.44 4.62
N ALA A 235 -2.58 -20.73 4.98
CA ALA A 235 -2.22 -21.88 5.80
C ALA A 235 -1.72 -21.39 7.18
N TYR A 236 -2.24 -21.95 8.27
CA TYR A 236 -1.91 -21.52 9.64
C TYR A 236 -1.96 -22.70 10.63
N THR A 237 -1.30 -22.57 11.78
CA THR A 237 -1.33 -23.62 12.82
C THR A 237 -2.66 -23.60 13.58
N GLY A 238 -3.33 -24.74 13.71
CA GLY A 238 -4.53 -24.89 14.53
C GLY A 238 -4.22 -25.04 16.02
N LEU A 239 -5.25 -24.99 16.88
CA LEU A 239 -5.11 -25.27 18.32
C LEU A 239 -4.66 -26.71 18.61
N ASP A 240 -4.90 -27.63 17.67
CA ASP A 240 -4.44 -29.01 17.71
C ASP A 240 -2.99 -29.19 17.22
N GLY A 241 -2.32 -28.09 16.82
CA GLY A 241 -0.97 -28.10 16.25
C GLY A 241 -0.92 -28.49 14.76
N GLU A 242 -2.04 -28.90 14.18
CA GLU A 242 -2.12 -29.27 12.76
C GLU A 242 -2.26 -28.04 11.87
N ILE A 243 -1.76 -28.10 10.63
CA ILE A 243 -1.95 -27.02 9.67
C ILE A 243 -3.42 -26.99 9.19
N LYS A 244 -4.05 -25.83 9.29
CA LYS A 244 -5.39 -25.53 8.80
C LYS A 244 -5.31 -24.59 7.61
N GLN A 245 -6.35 -24.60 6.79
CA GLN A 245 -6.48 -23.73 5.63
C GLN A 245 -7.78 -22.91 5.68
N THR A 246 -7.74 -21.69 5.14
CA THR A 246 -8.92 -20.87 4.91
C THR A 246 -8.78 -20.05 3.64
N THR A 247 -9.90 -19.63 3.05
CA THR A 247 -9.95 -18.82 1.82
C THR A 247 -10.51 -17.41 2.06
N GLU A 248 -10.60 -16.99 3.32
CA GLU A 248 -10.99 -15.64 3.70
C GLU A 248 -9.94 -14.62 3.22
N SER A 249 -10.36 -13.36 3.02
CA SER A 249 -9.43 -12.30 2.60
C SER A 249 -8.37 -12.05 3.65
N ASP A 250 -8.80 -11.80 4.89
CA ASP A 250 -7.96 -11.67 6.07
C ASP A 250 -7.99 -12.99 6.86
N LEU A 251 -6.91 -13.27 7.59
CA LEU A 251 -6.83 -14.43 8.45
C LEU A 251 -6.96 -14.04 9.92
N THR A 252 -7.88 -14.68 10.64
CA THR A 252 -7.89 -14.68 12.11
C THR A 252 -7.32 -16.00 12.61
N THR A 253 -6.13 -15.96 13.24
CA THR A 253 -5.56 -17.15 13.90
C THR A 253 -6.24 -17.38 15.24
N PRO A 254 -6.34 -18.64 15.70
CA PRO A 254 -6.97 -18.94 16.98
C PRO A 254 -6.19 -18.35 18.16
N ALA A 255 -6.88 -18.18 19.28
CA ALA A 255 -6.31 -17.79 20.56
C ALA A 255 -5.40 -18.91 21.13
N TYR A 256 -4.12 -18.87 20.79
CA TYR A 256 -3.16 -19.89 21.23
C TYR A 256 -2.88 -19.82 22.75
N PRO A 257 -2.87 -20.94 23.47
CA PRO A 257 -2.48 -20.96 24.88
C PRO A 257 -1.02 -20.53 25.10
N THR A 258 -0.73 -20.08 26.33
CA THR A 258 0.65 -19.77 26.76
C THR A 258 1.63 -20.90 26.44
N GLY A 259 2.78 -20.54 25.84
CA GLY A 259 3.85 -21.49 25.50
C GLY A 259 3.64 -22.25 24.19
N THR A 260 2.58 -21.97 23.45
CA THR A 260 2.38 -22.53 22.10
C THR A 260 3.39 -21.96 21.12
N VAL A 261 4.07 -22.84 20.39
CA VAL A 261 4.89 -22.47 19.24
C VAL A 261 4.09 -22.77 17.96
N ALA A 262 3.70 -21.71 17.25
CA ALA A 262 2.95 -21.80 16.00
C ALA A 262 3.83 -21.36 14.82
N ALA A 263 3.62 -21.97 13.65
CA ALA A 263 4.22 -21.47 12.43
C ALA A 263 3.56 -20.15 12.03
N LEU A 264 4.34 -19.24 11.44
CA LEU A 264 3.76 -18.03 10.84
C LEU A 264 2.81 -18.43 9.71
N PRO A 265 1.68 -17.72 9.56
CA PRO A 265 0.78 -17.98 8.45
C PRO A 265 1.46 -17.86 7.10
N GLN A 266 1.00 -18.65 6.14
CA GLN A 266 1.44 -18.57 4.74
C GLN A 266 0.26 -18.11 3.90
N LEU A 267 0.50 -17.14 3.02
CA LEU A 267 -0.51 -16.62 2.11
C LEU A 267 -0.15 -16.98 0.66
N ILE A 268 -1.10 -17.59 -0.05
CA ILE A 268 -1.10 -17.71 -1.50
C ILE A 268 -2.20 -16.81 -2.04
N THR A 269 -1.88 -16.00 -3.03
CA THR A 269 -2.85 -15.15 -3.73
C THR A 269 -2.94 -15.55 -5.19
N SER A 270 -4.11 -15.36 -5.79
CA SER A 270 -4.33 -15.69 -7.19
C SER A 270 -5.21 -14.68 -7.92
N PHE A 271 -4.97 -14.55 -9.22
CA PHE A 271 -5.81 -13.85 -10.17
C PHE A 271 -5.97 -14.73 -11.42
N GLY A 272 -7.14 -15.38 -11.55
CA GLY A 272 -7.37 -16.36 -12.60
C GLY A 272 -6.30 -17.48 -12.55
N PRO A 273 -5.57 -17.76 -13.64
CA PRO A 273 -4.51 -18.76 -13.66
C PRO A 273 -3.20 -18.31 -12.99
N ASN A 274 -3.00 -17.01 -12.73
CA ASN A 274 -1.77 -16.50 -12.13
C ASN A 274 -1.83 -16.61 -10.61
N THR A 275 -0.73 -17.05 -9.99
CA THR A 275 -0.63 -17.28 -8.54
C THR A 275 0.69 -16.76 -8.01
N ASP A 276 0.70 -16.22 -6.79
CA ASP A 276 1.91 -15.85 -6.07
C ASP A 276 1.89 -16.34 -4.62
N GLY A 277 3.07 -16.67 -4.09
CA GLY A 277 3.26 -17.30 -2.79
C GLY A 277 3.89 -18.71 -2.85
N PRO A 278 4.01 -19.40 -1.71
CA PRO A 278 3.57 -18.98 -0.37
C PRO A 278 4.40 -17.82 0.17
N TRP A 279 3.73 -16.74 0.59
CA TRP A 279 4.35 -15.58 1.20
C TRP A 279 4.31 -15.68 2.72
N VAL A 280 5.45 -15.38 3.35
CA VAL A 280 5.61 -15.34 4.81
C VAL A 280 6.41 -14.09 5.19
N ILE A 281 5.94 -13.36 6.20
CA ILE A 281 6.56 -12.09 6.62
C ILE A 281 8.05 -12.24 6.96
N ALA A 282 8.45 -13.33 7.63
CA ALA A 282 9.82 -13.54 8.08
C ALA A 282 10.88 -13.61 6.96
N THR A 283 10.47 -14.00 5.74
CA THR A 283 11.40 -14.18 4.60
C THR A 283 11.29 -13.08 3.55
N ASN A 284 10.21 -12.29 3.56
CA ASN A 284 9.88 -11.37 2.48
C ASN A 284 9.82 -9.89 2.88
N SER A 285 9.73 -9.56 4.17
CA SER A 285 10.15 -8.22 4.59
C SER A 285 11.67 -8.22 4.64
N ASN A 286 12.33 -7.22 4.06
CA ASN A 286 13.77 -7.00 4.19
C ASN A 286 14.12 -6.73 5.67
N LEU A 287 14.05 -7.77 6.49
CA LEU A 287 14.49 -7.84 7.88
C LEU A 287 16.01 -7.98 7.94
N ASP A 288 16.70 -7.46 6.93
CA ASP A 288 18.15 -7.46 6.83
C ASP A 288 18.71 -6.65 8.01
N PRO A 289 19.32 -7.32 9.02
CA PRO A 289 19.92 -6.61 10.14
C PRO A 289 21.11 -5.74 9.71
N ASP A 290 21.62 -5.91 8.47
CA ASP A 290 22.83 -5.26 7.97
C ASP A 290 22.58 -4.06 7.04
N ASN A 291 21.33 -3.60 6.85
CA ASN A 291 21.03 -2.43 6.00
C ASN A 291 20.66 -1.16 6.81
N PRO A 292 21.65 -0.38 7.30
CA PRO A 292 21.45 0.86 8.04
C PRO A 292 20.93 2.03 7.18
N ALA A 293 20.74 1.85 5.87
CA ALA A 293 20.29 2.92 4.97
C ALA A 293 18.76 3.15 4.97
N SER A 294 17.98 2.35 5.68
CA SER A 294 16.51 2.46 5.73
C SER A 294 15.96 3.55 6.67
N GLY A 295 16.81 4.35 7.32
CA GLY A 295 16.38 5.58 8.03
C GLY A 295 15.52 5.37 9.29
N ASN A 296 15.15 4.14 9.64
CA ASN A 296 14.47 3.85 10.89
C ASN A 296 15.49 3.51 11.98
N ALA A 297 15.90 4.51 12.74
CA ALA A 297 16.64 4.28 13.98
C ALA A 297 15.77 3.48 14.95
N ALA A 298 16.07 2.19 15.14
CA ALA A 298 15.41 1.35 16.15
C ALA A 298 16.34 1.21 17.37
N ILE A 299 16.03 1.92 18.45
CA ILE A 299 16.59 1.68 19.78
C ILE A 299 15.89 0.43 20.38
N ARG A 300 16.67 -0.53 20.90
CA ARG A 300 16.21 -1.88 21.28
C ARG A 300 16.62 -2.20 22.74
N PHE A 301 15.68 -2.22 23.69
CA PHE A 301 15.88 -2.77 25.06
C PHE A 301 14.65 -3.46 25.65
N GLY A 302 14.86 -4.63 26.25
CA GLY A 302 13.92 -5.13 27.24
C GLY A 302 14.25 -6.50 27.82
N GLY A 303 13.27 -7.03 28.56
CA GLY A 303 13.41 -8.11 29.54
C GLY A 303 13.26 -9.53 29.00
N GLU A 304 13.33 -10.49 29.94
CA GLU A 304 13.48 -11.93 29.69
C GLU A 304 12.32 -12.59 28.92
N ALA A 305 12.70 -13.36 27.91
CA ALA A 305 11.92 -14.40 27.25
C ALA A 305 12.19 -15.76 27.88
N GLY A 306 11.24 -16.68 27.73
CA GLY A 306 11.50 -18.10 27.99
C GLY A 306 12.66 -18.69 27.17
N GLU A 307 12.92 -19.98 27.37
CA GLU A 307 14.02 -20.70 26.72
C GLU A 307 13.80 -20.82 25.20
N VAL A 308 14.80 -20.42 24.41
CA VAL A 308 14.87 -20.55 22.95
C VAL A 308 16.14 -21.29 22.52
N GLU A 309 16.07 -22.08 21.44
CA GLU A 309 17.25 -22.77 20.89
C GLU A 309 18.06 -21.84 19.98
N ALA A 310 19.32 -21.62 20.35
CA ALA A 310 20.29 -20.83 19.63
C ALA A 310 20.82 -21.54 18.36
N VAL A 311 21.49 -20.80 17.48
CA VAL A 311 22.15 -21.33 16.26
C VAL A 311 23.16 -22.46 16.57
N ASP A 312 23.78 -22.45 17.75
CA ASP A 312 24.74 -23.48 18.19
C ASP A 312 24.08 -24.69 18.88
N GLY A 313 22.74 -24.70 18.99
CA GLY A 313 21.95 -25.77 19.60
C GLY A 313 21.83 -25.68 21.13
N SER A 314 22.32 -24.61 21.77
CA SER A 314 22.10 -24.36 23.19
C SER A 314 20.70 -23.77 23.47
N LEU A 315 20.13 -24.06 24.64
CA LEU A 315 18.93 -23.37 25.13
C LEU A 315 19.36 -22.10 25.87
N VAL A 316 18.87 -20.95 25.43
CA VAL A 316 19.17 -19.63 26.01
C VAL A 316 17.89 -18.90 26.39
N THR A 317 17.93 -18.11 27.46
CA THR A 317 16.87 -17.17 27.83
C THR A 317 16.93 -15.99 26.86
N GLY A 318 15.92 -15.81 26.01
CA GLY A 318 15.86 -14.69 25.07
C GLY A 318 15.49 -13.36 25.75
N GLY A 319 15.42 -12.25 25.02
CA GLY A 319 14.89 -10.97 25.52
C GLY A 319 14.04 -10.25 24.47
N PHE A 320 13.29 -9.20 24.83
CA PHE A 320 12.37 -8.48 23.93
C PHE A 320 12.46 -6.97 23.99
N ALA A 321 12.21 -6.28 22.87
CA ALA A 321 12.04 -4.83 22.80
C ALA A 321 11.48 -4.37 21.46
N THR A 322 10.55 -3.41 21.49
CA THR A 322 10.66 -2.14 20.75
C THR A 322 9.66 -1.12 21.31
N TYR A 323 10.09 0.13 21.49
CA TYR A 323 9.21 1.31 21.67
C TYR A 323 9.41 2.27 20.50
N ASN A 324 8.32 2.89 20.04
CA ASN A 324 8.37 4.05 19.15
C ASN A 324 8.50 5.32 19.99
N TYR A 325 9.70 5.93 19.99
CA TYR A 325 10.02 7.14 20.77
C TYR A 325 9.17 8.38 20.39
N PHE A 326 8.43 8.32 19.27
CA PHE A 326 7.69 9.45 18.73
C PHE A 326 6.16 9.32 18.83
N ASP A 327 5.61 8.36 19.58
CA ASP A 327 4.16 8.23 19.73
C ASP A 327 3.59 9.29 20.69
N PRO A 328 2.84 10.30 20.19
CA PRO A 328 2.24 11.34 21.03
C PRO A 328 1.05 10.82 21.88
N ASN A 329 0.59 9.58 21.65
CA ASN A 329 -0.57 8.99 22.32
C ASN A 329 -0.20 8.04 23.47
N LEU A 330 1.07 7.99 23.89
CA LEU A 330 1.50 7.14 25.02
C LEU A 330 0.84 7.59 26.34
N LYS A 331 -0.32 6.98 26.64
CA LYS A 331 -1.07 7.23 27.88
C LYS A 331 -0.63 6.23 28.96
N ALA A 332 0.48 6.60 29.61
CA ALA A 332 1.03 6.02 30.84
C ALA A 332 1.69 4.64 30.74
N LEU A 333 2.96 4.59 31.15
CA LEU A 333 3.67 3.37 31.51
C LEU A 333 3.28 2.97 32.94
N ALA A 334 2.82 1.73 33.14
CA ALA A 334 2.95 1.10 34.44
C ALA A 334 4.42 0.75 34.62
N TYR A 335 5.07 1.39 35.60
CA TYR A 335 6.47 1.14 35.96
C TYR A 335 6.72 -0.36 36.17
N ASN A 336 7.58 -0.95 35.32
CA ASN A 336 8.05 -2.32 35.48
C ASN A 336 9.50 -2.28 36.00
N ARG A 337 9.71 -2.75 37.24
CA ARG A 337 11.00 -2.74 37.96
C ARG A 337 12.09 -3.65 37.36
N LEU A 338 11.85 -4.24 36.19
CA LEU A 338 12.73 -5.20 35.50
C LEU A 338 13.30 -4.63 34.19
N ILE A 339 13.27 -3.30 34.02
CA ILE A 339 13.85 -2.62 32.86
C ILE A 339 15.17 -1.99 33.30
N GLU A 340 16.30 -2.53 32.81
CA GLU A 340 17.62 -1.89 32.85
C GLU A 340 17.87 -1.19 31.51
N PHE A 341 18.37 0.05 31.57
CA PHE A 341 18.93 0.75 30.40
C PHE A 341 20.37 0.28 30.17
N SER A 342 20.84 0.21 28.93
CA SER A 342 22.30 0.20 28.75
C SER A 342 22.87 1.53 29.23
N GLY A 343 24.06 1.50 29.83
CA GLY A 343 24.70 2.71 30.35
C GLY A 343 24.92 3.81 29.29
N ASP A 344 24.96 3.46 28.00
CA ASP A 344 25.04 4.44 26.91
C ASP A 344 23.72 5.19 26.67
N VAL A 345 22.59 4.52 26.91
CA VAL A 345 21.25 5.08 26.68
C VAL A 345 20.75 5.82 27.90
N ASP A 346 21.14 5.37 29.09
CA ASP A 346 20.94 6.11 30.34
C ASP A 346 21.66 7.46 30.28
N ARG A 347 22.94 7.49 29.89
CA ARG A 347 23.70 8.73 29.65
C ARG A 347 23.06 9.66 28.62
N ALA A 348 22.51 9.12 27.53
CA ALA A 348 21.83 9.91 26.52
C ALA A 348 20.50 10.50 27.01
N TRP A 349 19.77 9.77 27.86
CA TRP A 349 18.53 10.19 28.50
C TRP A 349 18.77 11.28 29.55
N GLU A 350 19.77 11.11 30.41
CA GLU A 350 20.20 12.11 31.40
C GLU A 350 20.65 13.42 30.73
N ALA A 351 21.42 13.32 29.63
CA ALA A 351 21.86 14.47 28.86
C ALA A 351 20.68 15.24 28.21
N LEU A 352 19.63 14.53 27.77
CA LEU A 352 18.45 15.14 27.16
C LEU A 352 17.56 15.86 28.19
N LEU A 353 17.51 15.35 29.42
CA LEU A 353 16.73 15.92 30.53
C LEU A 353 17.52 16.93 31.37
N GLY A 354 18.81 17.15 31.05
CA GLY A 354 19.68 18.06 31.79
C GLY A 354 20.03 17.57 33.20
N MET A 355 19.99 16.26 33.42
CA MET A 355 20.35 15.62 34.68
C MET A 355 21.87 15.37 34.71
N GLN A 356 22.49 15.48 35.89
CA GLN A 356 23.92 15.20 36.05
C GLN A 356 24.16 13.68 36.08
N GLU A 357 25.22 13.22 35.41
CA GLU A 357 25.63 11.80 35.40
C GLU A 357 25.73 11.25 36.83
N HIS A 358 24.91 10.25 37.15
CA HIS A 358 25.01 9.49 38.39
C HIS A 358 25.56 8.10 38.06
N GLU A 359 26.87 7.88 38.26
CA GLU A 359 27.56 6.63 37.91
C GLU A 359 27.16 5.40 38.74
N ASP A 360 26.30 5.53 39.75
CA ASP A 360 25.89 4.42 40.61
C ASP A 360 24.45 4.60 41.09
N ASP A 361 23.47 3.94 40.46
CA ASP A 361 22.18 3.67 41.09
C ASP A 361 21.57 2.36 40.57
N PHE A 362 22.28 1.26 40.83
CA PHE A 362 21.60 0.01 41.17
C PHE A 362 21.34 0.03 42.69
N VAL A 363 20.06 -0.10 43.06
CA VAL A 363 19.52 -0.42 44.40
C VAL A 363 18.92 0.75 45.22
N MET A 364 17.62 0.57 45.54
CA MET A 364 16.73 1.27 46.49
C MET A 364 15.92 2.46 45.93
N GLY A 365 14.61 2.58 46.13
CA GLY A 365 13.71 1.85 47.01
C GLY A 365 12.26 2.29 46.81
N ILE A 366 11.41 1.76 47.67
CA ILE A 366 9.95 1.77 47.64
C ILE A 366 9.37 3.19 47.80
N GLY A 367 8.33 3.50 47.02
CA GLY A 367 7.44 4.64 47.15
C GLY A 367 6.28 4.50 46.18
#